data_AF-A0A3B5R9B9-F1
#
_entry.id   AF-A0A3B5R9B9-F1
#
_cell.length_a   1.000
_cell.length_b   1.000
_cell.length_c   1.000
_cell.angle_alpha   90.00
_cell.angle_beta   90.00
_cell.angle_gamma   90.00
#
_symmetry.space_group_name_H-M   'P 1'
#
loop_
_entity.id
_entity.type
_entity.pdbx_description
1 polymer ?
#
loop_
_entity_poly.entity_id
_entity_poly.type
_entity_poly.pdbx_seq_one_letter_code
_entity_poly.pdbx_strand_id
1 'polypeptide(L)'
;MVPSDCKALIKRFYQLQSERIETYQLFEEGHEAYLRTGPHYDFEHYKQLVNEITQAFSGISKEVLEIKARLHRDFDRADLSEHIEKLQSKEKQKLELTAKLQLAKQQAQDQPEDEGCQERIQELKHEIIKNKEGLSEIMQDFKYDSEECD
;
A
#
# COMPACT_ATOMS: atom_id res chain seq x y z
N MET A 1 -5.02 4.38 23.58
CA MET A 1 -5.02 3.15 24.38
C MET A 1 -4.62 2.01 23.46
N VAL A 2 -3.62 1.21 23.84
CA VAL A 2 -3.23 0.03 23.08
C VAL A 2 -4.37 -1.00 23.18
N PRO A 3 -4.84 -1.61 22.06
CA PRO A 3 -5.94 -2.58 22.12
C PRO A 3 -5.58 -3.74 23.06
N SER A 4 -6.43 -4.03 24.05
CA SER A 4 -6.16 -4.99 25.12
C SER A 4 -6.59 -6.42 24.82
N ASP A 5 -7.45 -6.63 23.82
CA ASP A 5 -7.95 -7.95 23.40
C ASP A 5 -7.71 -8.20 21.90
N CYS A 6 -7.81 -9.47 21.48
CA CYS A 6 -7.51 -9.88 20.10
C CYS A 6 -8.44 -9.18 19.09
N LYS A 7 -9.74 -9.07 19.40
CA LYS A 7 -10.74 -8.42 18.54
C LYS A 7 -10.41 -6.95 18.29
N ALA A 8 -9.95 -6.24 19.32
CA ALA A 8 -9.57 -4.85 19.22
C ALA A 8 -8.28 -4.68 18.39
N LEU A 9 -7.33 -5.63 18.45
CA LEU A 9 -6.18 -5.67 17.54
C LEU A 9 -6.59 -5.89 16.08
N ILE A 10 -7.47 -6.87 15.84
CA ILE A 10 -8.01 -7.15 14.49
C ILE A 10 -8.73 -5.92 13.93
N LYS A 11 -9.57 -5.27 14.74
CA LYS A 11 -10.25 -4.04 14.36
C LYS A 11 -9.27 -2.92 14.01
N ARG A 12 -8.21 -2.74 14.82
CA ARG A 12 -7.18 -1.74 14.54
C ARG A 12 -6.42 -2.06 13.26
N PHE A 13 -6.13 -3.33 13.01
CA PHE A 13 -5.52 -3.77 11.76
C PHE A 13 -6.36 -3.41 10.53
N TYR A 14 -7.69 -3.64 10.57
CA TYR A 14 -8.57 -3.22 9.48
C TYR A 14 -8.60 -1.70 9.28
N GLN A 15 -8.60 -0.91 10.37
CA GLN A 15 -8.49 0.54 10.27
C GLN A 15 -7.19 0.97 9.58
N LEU A 16 -6.08 0.36 9.94
CA LEU A 16 -4.78 0.61 9.29
C LEU A 16 -4.80 0.23 7.80
N GLN A 17 -5.53 -0.81 7.40
CA GLN A 17 -5.73 -1.12 5.97
C GLN A 17 -6.57 -0.07 5.25
N SER A 18 -7.60 0.49 5.90
CA SER A 18 -8.37 1.62 5.35
C SER A 18 -7.50 2.86 5.20
N GLU A 19 -6.74 3.24 6.24
CA GLU A 19 -5.79 4.36 6.21
C GLU A 19 -4.75 4.18 5.09
N ARG A 20 -4.30 2.94 4.85
CA ARG A 20 -3.38 2.62 3.76
C ARG A 20 -4.00 2.85 2.38
N ILE A 21 -5.26 2.45 2.18
CA ILE A 21 -5.98 2.67 0.92
C ILE A 21 -6.12 4.16 0.64
N GLU A 22 -6.50 4.95 1.64
CA GLU A 22 -6.58 6.42 1.54
C GLU A 22 -5.22 7.04 1.21
N THR A 23 -4.14 6.57 1.84
CA THR A 23 -2.77 7.02 1.56
C THR A 23 -2.37 6.75 0.10
N TYR A 24 -2.73 5.58 -0.45
CA TYR A 24 -2.50 5.29 -1.88
C TYR A 24 -3.32 6.21 -2.81
N GLN A 25 -4.55 6.54 -2.45
CA GLN A 25 -5.40 7.45 -3.23
C GLN A 25 -4.78 8.84 -3.30
N LEU A 26 -4.38 9.40 -2.13
CA LEU A 26 -3.70 10.69 -2.05
C LEU A 26 -2.39 10.70 -2.87
N PHE A 27 -1.64 9.59 -2.83
CA PHE A 27 -0.40 9.49 -3.58
C PHE A 27 -0.62 9.51 -5.10
N GLU A 28 -1.66 8.81 -5.59
CA GLU A 28 -2.02 8.81 -7.01
C GLU A 28 -2.53 10.18 -7.45
N GLU A 29 -3.50 10.76 -6.72
CA GLU A 29 -4.09 12.07 -7.03
C GLU A 29 -3.04 13.18 -7.03
N GLY A 30 -2.13 13.16 -6.07
CA GLY A 30 -1.05 14.13 -6.00
C GLY A 30 -0.02 13.98 -7.12
N HIS A 31 0.25 12.76 -7.60
CA HIS A 31 1.06 12.57 -8.79
C HIS A 31 0.36 13.03 -10.07
N GLU A 32 -0.95 12.80 -10.20
CA GLU A 32 -1.74 13.35 -11.30
C GLU A 32 -1.78 14.89 -11.29
N ALA A 33 -1.83 15.50 -10.10
CA ALA A 33 -1.69 16.94 -9.95
C ALA A 33 -0.29 17.43 -10.36
N TYR A 34 0.76 16.72 -9.96
CA TYR A 34 2.13 17.01 -10.38
C TYR A 34 2.31 16.94 -11.90
N LEU A 35 1.83 15.88 -12.56
CA LEU A 35 1.95 15.76 -14.02
C LEU A 35 1.25 16.88 -14.78
N ARG A 36 0.12 17.40 -14.27
CA ARG A 36 -0.59 18.55 -14.86
C ARG A 36 0.21 19.86 -14.85
N THR A 37 1.28 19.96 -14.06
CA THR A 37 2.17 21.13 -14.05
C THR A 37 3.25 21.08 -15.14
N GLY A 38 3.32 19.98 -15.90
CA GLY A 38 4.28 19.85 -17.00
C GLY A 38 4.11 20.91 -18.10
N PRO A 39 5.19 21.27 -18.82
CA PRO A 39 6.56 20.76 -18.67
C PRO A 39 7.33 21.41 -17.51
N HIS A 40 6.80 22.47 -16.88
CA HIS A 40 7.43 23.17 -15.75
C HIS A 40 6.99 22.55 -14.43
N TYR A 41 7.38 21.31 -14.21
CA TYR A 41 6.96 20.50 -13.08
C TYR A 41 7.19 21.19 -11.73
N ASP A 42 6.16 21.17 -10.88
CA ASP A 42 6.23 21.64 -9.49
C ASP A 42 6.83 20.56 -8.59
N PHE A 43 8.13 20.36 -8.74
CA PHE A 43 8.87 19.31 -8.04
C PHE A 43 8.92 19.53 -6.52
N GLU A 44 8.96 20.78 -6.05
CA GLU A 44 9.06 21.07 -4.62
C GLU A 44 7.79 20.66 -3.88
N HIS A 45 6.60 20.98 -4.39
CA HIS A 45 5.34 20.55 -3.78
C HIS A 45 5.18 19.02 -3.86
N TYR A 46 5.49 18.42 -5.01
CA TYR A 46 5.38 16.97 -5.15
C TYR A 46 6.35 16.20 -4.22
N LYS A 47 7.57 16.69 -4.05
CA LYS A 47 8.54 16.13 -3.11
C LYS A 47 8.06 16.23 -1.66
N GLN A 48 7.44 17.34 -1.27
CA GLN A 48 6.83 17.47 0.06
C GLN A 48 5.74 16.43 0.27
N LEU A 49 4.82 16.28 -0.69
CA LEU A 49 3.80 15.24 -0.66
C LEU A 49 4.41 13.83 -0.53
N VAL A 50 5.42 13.50 -1.34
CA VAL A 50 6.07 12.18 -1.28
C VAL A 50 6.65 11.90 0.11
N ASN A 51 7.21 12.91 0.78
CA ASN A 51 7.70 12.77 2.15
C ASN A 51 6.57 12.49 3.14
N GLU A 52 5.44 13.21 3.04
CA GLU A 52 4.26 12.99 3.89
C GLU A 52 3.67 11.58 3.69
N ILE A 53 3.50 11.18 2.44
CA ILE A 53 3.02 9.83 2.07
C ILE A 53 3.98 8.75 2.59
N THR A 54 5.30 8.97 2.48
CA THR A 54 6.31 8.02 3.00
C THR A 54 6.20 7.87 4.53
N GLN A 55 5.97 8.98 5.24
CA GLN A 55 5.76 8.95 6.69
C GLN A 55 4.48 8.21 7.07
N ALA A 56 3.37 8.45 6.34
CA ALA A 56 2.10 7.75 6.55
C ALA A 56 2.25 6.24 6.36
N PHE A 57 2.83 5.78 5.25
CA PHE A 57 3.10 4.36 5.03
C PHE A 57 4.03 3.77 6.09
N SER A 58 5.08 4.49 6.49
CA SER A 58 5.97 4.01 7.55
C SER A 58 5.26 3.86 8.89
N GLY A 59 4.38 4.81 9.25
CA GLY A 59 3.58 4.74 10.48
C GLY A 59 2.66 3.52 10.46
N ILE A 60 1.90 3.35 9.39
CA ILE A 60 1.01 2.20 9.19
C ILE A 60 1.80 0.88 9.30
N SER A 61 2.92 0.76 8.57
CA SER A 61 3.69 -0.48 8.56
C SER A 61 4.31 -0.81 9.92
N LYS A 62 4.77 0.19 10.68
CA LYS A 62 5.26 -0.02 12.05
C LYS A 62 4.17 -0.58 12.95
N GLU A 63 2.99 0.04 12.95
CA GLU A 63 1.90 -0.41 13.81
C GLU A 63 1.38 -1.80 13.39
N VAL A 64 1.29 -2.10 12.09
CA VAL A 64 0.93 -3.45 11.62
C VAL A 64 1.95 -4.50 12.07
N LEU A 65 3.26 -4.19 12.08
CA LEU A 65 4.27 -5.12 12.58
C LEU A 65 4.17 -5.34 14.09
N GLU A 66 3.77 -4.32 14.85
CA GLU A 66 3.47 -4.45 16.28
C GLU A 66 2.24 -5.35 16.50
N ILE A 67 1.17 -5.16 15.74
CA ILE A 67 -0.02 -6.03 15.78
C ILE A 67 0.36 -7.47 15.46
N LYS A 68 1.13 -7.70 14.39
CA LYS A 68 1.64 -9.01 14.03
C LYS A 68 2.36 -9.69 15.19
N ALA A 69 3.30 -8.98 15.81
CA ALA A 69 4.10 -9.51 16.91
C ALA A 69 3.22 -9.88 18.12
N ARG A 70 2.21 -9.06 18.42
CA ARG A 70 1.27 -9.32 19.52
C ARG A 70 0.34 -10.49 19.25
N LEU A 71 -0.22 -10.60 18.03
CA LEU A 71 -1.05 -11.75 17.65
C LEU A 71 -0.28 -13.07 17.87
N HIS A 72 0.98 -13.12 17.46
CA HIS A 72 1.82 -14.30 17.66
C HIS A 72 2.19 -14.55 19.12
N ARG A 73 2.55 -13.52 19.90
CA ARG A 73 3.12 -13.69 21.25
C ARG A 73 2.09 -13.70 22.37
N ASP A 74 1.07 -12.86 22.28
CA ASP A 74 0.14 -12.58 23.37
C ASP A 74 -1.17 -13.37 23.21
N PHE A 75 -1.52 -13.78 21.98
CA PHE A 75 -2.80 -14.40 21.65
C PHE A 75 -2.69 -15.79 21.01
N ASP A 76 -1.47 -16.32 20.84
CA ASP A 76 -1.20 -17.62 20.19
C ASP A 76 -1.80 -17.74 18.77
N ARG A 77 -1.94 -16.61 18.07
CA ARG A 77 -2.47 -16.50 16.70
C ARG A 77 -1.34 -16.37 15.68
N ALA A 78 -0.51 -17.41 15.60
CA ALA A 78 0.60 -17.47 14.64
C ALA A 78 0.12 -17.48 13.18
N ASP A 79 -1.06 -18.07 12.93
CA ASP A 79 -1.79 -18.08 11.67
C ASP A 79 -2.09 -16.66 11.16
N LEU A 80 -2.71 -15.81 12.00
CA LEU A 80 -3.00 -14.41 11.66
C LEU A 80 -1.73 -13.59 11.45
N SER A 81 -0.69 -13.88 12.25
CA SER A 81 0.63 -13.25 12.08
C SER A 81 1.27 -13.61 10.72
N GLU A 82 1.11 -14.85 10.24
CA GLU A 82 1.62 -15.28 8.93
C GLU A 82 0.91 -14.56 7.78
N HIS A 83 -0.42 -14.42 7.87
CA HIS A 83 -1.20 -13.65 6.90
C HIS A 83 -0.75 -12.19 6.84
N ILE A 84 -0.50 -11.55 7.99
CA ILE A 84 0.02 -10.16 8.03
C ILE A 84 1.40 -10.06 7.38
N GLU A 85 2.28 -11.04 7.56
CA GLU A 85 3.59 -11.07 6.90
C GLU A 85 3.45 -11.13 5.38
N LYS A 86 2.61 -12.04 4.87
CA LYS A 86 2.32 -12.16 3.43
C LYS A 86 1.73 -10.85 2.89
N LEU A 87 0.81 -10.25 3.64
CA LEU A 87 0.18 -8.98 3.28
C LEU A 87 1.22 -7.84 3.20
N GLN A 88 2.10 -7.70 4.19
CA GLN A 88 3.16 -6.68 4.19
C GLN A 88 4.11 -6.83 3.00
N SER A 89 4.47 -8.07 2.63
CA SER A 89 5.29 -8.33 1.45
C SER A 89 4.59 -7.87 0.16
N LYS A 90 3.31 -8.18 0.00
CA LYS A 90 2.55 -7.75 -1.19
C LYS A 90 2.34 -6.23 -1.22
N GLU A 91 2.12 -5.59 -0.07
CA GLU A 91 1.98 -4.13 0.02
C GLU A 91 3.26 -3.40 -0.33
N LYS A 92 4.42 -3.92 0.10
CA LYS A 92 5.71 -3.41 -0.34
C LYS A 92 5.84 -3.51 -1.86
N GLN A 93 5.52 -4.67 -2.45
CA GLN A 93 5.55 -4.86 -3.90
C GLN A 93 4.60 -3.89 -4.62
N LYS A 94 3.39 -3.67 -4.10
CA LYS A 94 2.43 -2.71 -4.65
C LYS A 94 2.99 -1.30 -4.68
N LEU A 95 3.60 -0.84 -3.58
CA LEU A 95 4.20 0.50 -3.50
C LEU A 95 5.33 0.67 -4.52
N GLU A 96 6.19 -0.35 -4.66
CA GLU A 96 7.26 -0.35 -5.68
C GLU A 96 6.71 -0.28 -7.11
N LEU A 97 5.64 -1.03 -7.40
CA LEU A 97 4.97 -1.00 -8.70
C LEU A 97 4.28 0.35 -8.96
N THR A 98 3.64 0.95 -7.95
CA THR A 98 3.04 2.29 -8.05
C THR A 98 4.11 3.33 -8.37
N ALA A 99 5.25 3.33 -7.68
CA ALA A 99 6.35 4.26 -7.98
C ALA A 99 6.89 4.07 -9.41
N LYS A 100 7.07 2.83 -9.87
CA LYS A 100 7.46 2.54 -11.26
C LYS A 100 6.42 3.04 -12.26
N LEU A 101 5.13 2.88 -11.98
CA LEU A 101 4.05 3.35 -12.83
C LEU A 101 4.05 4.88 -12.93
N GLN A 102 4.29 5.58 -11.82
CA GLN A 102 4.39 7.04 -11.81
C GLN A 102 5.54 7.54 -12.70
N LEU A 103 6.73 6.94 -12.56
CA LEU A 103 7.86 7.24 -13.43
C LEU A 103 7.56 6.98 -14.92
N ALA A 104 6.95 5.84 -15.23
CA ALA A 104 6.58 5.51 -16.61
C ALA A 104 5.54 6.50 -17.19
N LYS A 105 4.56 6.93 -16.38
CA LYS A 105 3.59 7.96 -16.78
C LYS A 105 4.27 9.29 -17.08
N GLN A 106 5.22 9.72 -16.24
CA GLN A 106 5.97 10.94 -16.48
C GLN A 106 6.81 10.83 -17.76
N GLN A 107 7.52 9.72 -17.96
CA GLN A 107 8.30 9.45 -19.17
C GLN A 107 7.45 9.52 -20.44
N ALA A 108 6.26 8.92 -20.43
CA ALA A 108 5.33 8.99 -21.56
C ALA A 108 4.88 10.41 -21.89
N GLN A 109 4.81 11.31 -20.90
CA GLN A 109 4.48 12.72 -21.09
C GLN A 109 5.68 13.52 -21.60
N ASP A 110 6.87 13.25 -21.09
CA ASP A 110 8.11 13.93 -21.48
C ASP A 110 8.64 13.47 -22.84
N GLN A 111 8.33 12.23 -23.25
CA GLN A 111 8.80 11.59 -24.48
C GLN A 111 7.65 10.87 -25.21
N PRO A 112 6.71 11.61 -25.82
CA PRO A 112 5.52 11.02 -26.45
C PRO A 112 5.81 10.18 -27.70
N GLU A 113 7.01 10.28 -28.27
CA GLU A 113 7.46 9.49 -29.43
C GLU A 113 7.99 8.10 -29.05
N ASP A 114 8.19 7.84 -27.76
CA ASP A 114 8.57 6.50 -27.28
C ASP A 114 7.32 5.61 -27.13
N GLU A 115 7.04 4.84 -28.17
CA GLU A 115 5.93 3.87 -28.19
C GLU A 115 6.03 2.82 -27.07
N GLY A 116 7.25 2.51 -26.58
CA GLY A 116 7.48 1.54 -25.50
C GLY A 116 6.96 2.01 -24.14
N CYS A 117 6.82 3.33 -23.94
CA CYS A 117 6.30 3.88 -22.69
C CYS A 117 4.84 3.47 -22.43
N GLN A 118 4.00 3.38 -23.47
CA GLN A 118 2.59 2.99 -23.31
C GLN A 118 2.45 1.51 -22.95
N GLU A 119 3.20 0.63 -23.61
CA GLU A 119 3.23 -0.80 -23.28
C GLU A 119 3.65 -1.00 -21.83
N ARG A 120 4.71 -0.33 -21.39
CA ARG A 120 5.22 -0.41 -20.02
C ARG A 120 4.19 0.03 -18.97
N ILE A 121 3.43 1.09 -19.26
CA ILE A 121 2.34 1.55 -18.38
C ILE A 121 1.26 0.46 -18.25
N GLN A 122 0.88 -0.20 -19.35
CA GLN A 122 -0.14 -1.25 -19.31
C GLN A 122 0.34 -2.50 -18.56
N GLU A 123 1.59 -2.91 -18.75
CA GLU A 123 2.21 -4.00 -17.98
C GLU A 123 2.17 -3.71 -16.48
N LEU A 124 2.63 -2.53 -16.06
CA LEU A 124 2.66 -2.14 -14.65
C LEU A 124 1.25 -2.07 -14.05
N LYS A 125 0.26 -1.57 -14.80
CA LYS A 125 -1.15 -1.60 -14.37
C LYS A 125 -1.64 -3.03 -14.15
N HIS A 126 -1.32 -3.95 -15.07
CA HIS A 126 -1.70 -5.36 -14.94
C HIS A 126 -1.04 -6.04 -13.74
N GLU A 127 0.25 -5.78 -13.52
CA GLU A 127 0.98 -6.26 -12.34
C GLU A 127 0.38 -5.73 -11.04
N ILE A 128 -0.03 -4.46 -10.99
CA ILE A 128 -0.71 -3.87 -9.83
C ILE A 128 -2.08 -4.53 -9.60
N ILE A 129 -2.85 -4.81 -10.65
CA ILE A 129 -4.16 -5.49 -10.54
C ILE A 129 -3.96 -6.88 -9.92
N LYS A 130 -3.04 -7.69 -10.46
CA LYS A 130 -2.72 -9.02 -9.91
C LYS A 130 -2.23 -8.96 -8.47
N ASN A 131 -1.41 -7.96 -8.14
CA ASN A 131 -0.97 -7.78 -6.76
C ASN A 131 -2.16 -7.46 -5.82
N LYS A 132 -3.09 -6.59 -6.24
CA LYS A 132 -4.32 -6.27 -5.50
C LYS A 132 -5.27 -7.45 -5.34
N GLU A 133 -5.37 -8.33 -6.34
CA GLU A 133 -6.12 -9.58 -6.23
C GLU A 133 -5.52 -10.45 -5.12
N GLY A 134 -4.20 -10.65 -5.14
CA GLY A 134 -3.52 -11.41 -4.08
C GLY A 134 -3.57 -10.75 -2.70
N LEU A 135 -3.68 -9.41 -2.60
CA LEU A 135 -3.94 -8.73 -1.33
C LEU A 135 -5.36 -9.05 -0.83
N SER A 136 -6.35 -9.02 -1.73
CA SER A 136 -7.75 -9.33 -1.40
C SER A 136 -7.91 -10.77 -0.91
N GLU A 137 -7.22 -11.72 -1.55
CA GLU A 137 -7.18 -13.13 -1.14
C GLU A 137 -6.64 -13.27 0.30
N ILE A 138 -5.48 -12.69 0.60
CA ILE A 138 -4.91 -12.73 1.96
C ILE A 138 -5.83 -12.08 2.99
N MET A 139 -6.48 -10.96 2.63
CA MET A 139 -7.43 -10.28 3.52
C MET A 139 -8.69 -11.12 3.78
N GLN A 140 -9.12 -11.93 2.81
CA GLN A 140 -10.23 -12.86 2.96
C GLN A 140 -9.85 -14.04 3.86
N ASP A 141 -8.68 -14.63 3.66
CA ASP A 141 -8.16 -15.71 4.52
C ASP A 141 -7.98 -15.22 5.96
N PHE A 142 -7.36 -14.04 6.13
CA PHE A 142 -7.21 -13.40 7.43
C PHE A 142 -8.58 -13.19 8.10
N LYS A 143 -9.58 -12.74 7.35
CA LYS A 143 -10.93 -12.53 7.88
C LYS A 143 -11.51 -13.83 8.42
N TYR A 144 -11.46 -14.90 7.63
CA TYR A 144 -12.00 -16.21 8.00
C TYR A 144 -11.34 -16.72 9.28
N ASP A 145 -10.01 -16.75 9.33
CA ASP A 145 -9.29 -17.23 10.50
C ASP A 145 -9.54 -16.33 11.73
N SER A 146 -9.72 -15.02 11.53
CA SER A 146 -9.94 -14.08 12.63
C SER A 146 -11.28 -14.27 13.37
N GLU A 147 -12.24 -14.99 12.79
CA GLU A 147 -13.54 -15.29 13.43
C GLU A 147 -13.37 -16.14 14.71
N GLU A 148 -12.27 -16.89 14.81
CA GLU A 148 -11.93 -17.71 15.98
C GLU A 148 -11.30 -16.93 17.14
N CYS A 149 -11.04 -15.62 16.98
CA CYS A 149 -10.62 -14.81 18.12
C CYS A 149 -11.84 -14.46 18.98
N ASP A 150 -11.96 -15.09 20.16
CA ASP A 150 -12.97 -14.80 21.20
C ASP A 150 -12.70 -13.50 21.98
#